data_AF-A0A7R8UYD3-F1
#
_entry.id   AF-A0A7R8UYD3-F1
#
_cell.length_a   1.000
_cell.length_b   1.000
_cell.length_c   1.000
_cell.angle_alpha   90.00
_cell.angle_beta   90.00
_cell.angle_gamma   90.00
#
_symmetry.space_group_name_H-M   'P 1'
#
loop_
_entity.id
_entity.type
_entity.pdbx_description
1 polymer ?
#
loop_
_entity_poly.entity_id
_entity_poly.type
_entity_poly.pdbx_seq_one_letter_code
_entity_poly.pdbx_strand_id
1 'polypeptide(L)'
;MTDEDVIKRRLLIDGDGTGDDRRLNVLLKTFIKWCNTNDSPENNQIMYDRLLAQLAQCEFAVTKSDFATKMMKQELKNYETISDTIEGSIEVAKREIEASKEDLILAKKIRKNRMEYDALAKVINAQPDRKKTTEQLDNLTKELNELEEKKAQLQRKLDTRKNDFLVLMRSIKELQSNLDDSSSDEEGNDEKMSMDDDDEKVFEIYVPTSPVYGGEII
;
A
#
# COMPACT_ATOMS: atom_id res chain seq x y z
N MET A 1 18.84 -64.58 1.15
CA MET A 1 17.69 -64.10 1.97
C MET A 1 18.30 -63.34 3.12
N THR A 2 18.00 -62.07 3.22
CA THR A 2 18.55 -61.17 4.25
C THR A 2 17.78 -61.39 5.55
N ASP A 3 18.42 -61.26 6.72
CA ASP A 3 17.76 -61.49 8.02
C ASP A 3 16.49 -60.65 8.20
N GLU A 4 16.45 -59.44 7.64
CA GLU A 4 15.26 -58.59 7.62
C GLU A 4 14.06 -59.25 6.91
N ASP A 5 14.30 -59.97 5.81
CA ASP A 5 13.23 -60.64 5.05
C ASP A 5 12.68 -61.83 5.83
N VAL A 6 13.54 -62.49 6.61
CA VAL A 6 13.17 -63.59 7.51
C VAL A 6 12.36 -63.06 8.69
N ILE A 7 12.77 -61.95 9.28
CA ILE A 7 12.05 -61.28 10.38
C ILE A 7 10.69 -60.77 9.89
N LYS A 8 10.62 -60.10 8.74
CA LYS A 8 9.35 -59.64 8.14
C LYS A 8 8.42 -60.81 7.83
N ARG A 9 8.91 -61.90 7.23
CA ARG A 9 8.07 -63.09 7.00
C ARG A 9 7.56 -63.71 8.30
N ARG A 10 8.41 -63.80 9.33
CA ARG A 10 8.02 -64.36 10.61
C ARG A 10 7.00 -63.48 11.33
N LEU A 11 7.15 -62.16 11.24
CA LEU A 11 6.18 -61.20 11.76
C LEU A 11 4.86 -61.23 10.98
N LEU A 12 4.89 -61.47 9.67
CA LEU A 12 3.69 -61.57 8.83
C LEU A 12 2.94 -62.90 9.02
N ILE A 13 3.64 -64.00 9.27
CA ILE A 13 3.03 -65.32 9.54
C ILE A 13 2.50 -65.40 10.97
N ASP A 14 3.22 -64.83 11.94
CA ASP A 14 2.84 -64.87 13.35
C ASP A 14 2.06 -63.63 13.79
N GLY A 15 1.89 -62.64 12.90
CA GLY A 15 1.01 -61.44 12.92
C GLY A 15 1.17 -60.47 14.10
N ASP A 16 1.10 -61.03 15.31
CA ASP A 16 1.02 -60.41 16.62
C ASP A 16 1.69 -61.31 17.72
N GLY A 17 2.40 -62.37 17.32
CA GLY A 17 2.93 -63.39 18.24
C GLY A 17 1.84 -64.24 18.91
N THR A 18 0.62 -64.27 18.33
CA THR A 18 -0.56 -64.97 18.86
C THR A 18 -0.44 -66.48 18.81
N GLY A 19 0.61 -67.01 18.17
CA GLY A 19 0.86 -68.44 18.12
C GLY A 19 -0.20 -69.18 17.32
N ASP A 20 -0.77 -68.56 16.27
CA ASP A 20 -1.76 -69.20 15.42
C ASP A 20 -1.14 -70.37 14.63
N ASP A 21 0.10 -70.25 14.16
CA ASP A 21 0.87 -71.37 13.62
C ASP A 21 1.09 -72.47 14.68
N ARG A 22 1.34 -72.08 15.94
CA ARG A 22 1.43 -73.03 17.06
C ARG A 22 0.08 -73.72 17.33
N ARG A 23 -1.03 -73.01 17.24
CA ARG A 23 -2.40 -73.56 17.45
C ARG A 23 -2.76 -74.54 16.35
N LEU A 24 -2.47 -74.21 15.09
CA LEU A 24 -2.65 -75.11 13.95
C LEU A 24 -1.75 -76.35 14.06
N ASN A 25 -0.49 -76.18 14.45
CA ASN A 25 0.41 -77.30 14.70
C ASN A 25 -0.05 -78.21 15.85
N VAL A 26 -0.61 -77.64 16.93
CA VAL A 26 -1.19 -78.41 18.04
C VAL A 26 -2.45 -79.15 17.60
N LEU A 27 -3.33 -78.51 16.83
CA LEU A 27 -4.52 -79.15 16.26
C LEU A 27 -4.13 -80.34 15.38
N LEU A 28 -3.17 -80.14 14.46
CA LEU A 28 -2.66 -81.19 13.57
C LEU A 28 -2.06 -82.37 14.35
N LYS A 29 -1.22 -82.11 15.35
CA LYS A 29 -0.65 -83.17 16.20
C LYS A 29 -1.72 -83.92 16.99
N THR A 30 -2.72 -83.21 17.49
CA THR A 30 -3.84 -83.81 18.24
C THR A 30 -4.70 -84.68 17.32
N PHE A 31 -4.95 -84.23 16.09
CA PHE A 31 -5.68 -84.97 15.08
C PHE A 31 -4.95 -86.25 14.65
N ILE A 32 -3.64 -86.14 14.33
CA ILE A 32 -2.81 -87.32 13.99
C ILE A 32 -2.79 -88.31 15.15
N LYS A 33 -2.69 -87.85 16.40
CA LYS A 33 -2.74 -88.73 17.57
C LYS A 33 -4.08 -89.45 17.65
N TRP A 34 -5.19 -88.72 17.54
CA TRP A 34 -6.56 -89.24 17.57
C TRP A 34 -6.79 -90.33 16.51
N CYS A 35 -6.30 -90.14 15.28
CA CYS A 35 -6.43 -91.14 14.22
C CYS A 35 -5.61 -92.43 14.44
N ASN A 36 -4.55 -92.38 15.25
CA ASN A 36 -3.61 -93.49 15.42
C ASN A 36 -3.74 -94.21 16.77
N THR A 37 -4.57 -93.73 17.69
CA THR A 37 -4.80 -94.34 19.02
C THR A 37 -6.12 -95.12 19.07
N ASN A 38 -6.05 -96.41 19.39
CA ASN A 38 -7.23 -97.22 19.76
C ASN A 38 -7.55 -97.03 21.26
N ASP A 39 -8.10 -95.87 21.60
CA ASP A 39 -8.55 -95.55 22.97
C ASP A 39 -9.97 -96.05 23.27
N SER A 40 -10.34 -96.07 24.56
CA SER A 40 -11.72 -96.33 25.01
C SER A 40 -12.71 -95.37 24.31
N PRO A 41 -13.94 -95.81 23.97
CA PRO A 41 -14.95 -94.96 23.31
C PRO A 41 -15.23 -93.64 24.04
N GLU A 42 -15.12 -93.62 25.37
CA GLU A 42 -15.32 -92.41 26.19
C GLU A 42 -14.17 -91.39 26.01
N ASN A 43 -12.92 -91.86 25.98
CA ASN A 43 -11.75 -91.01 25.71
C ASN A 43 -11.76 -90.49 24.27
N ASN A 44 -12.25 -91.30 23.33
CA ASN A 44 -12.37 -90.93 21.93
C ASN A 44 -13.32 -89.73 21.74
N GLN A 45 -14.45 -89.73 22.46
CA GLN A 45 -15.42 -88.63 22.44
C GLN A 45 -14.83 -87.33 23.02
N ILE A 46 -14.13 -87.41 24.15
CA ILE A 46 -13.49 -86.24 24.78
C ILE A 46 -12.44 -85.61 23.84
N MET A 47 -11.66 -86.44 23.14
CA MET A 47 -10.68 -85.95 22.16
C MET A 47 -11.34 -85.29 20.95
N TYR A 48 -12.46 -85.84 20.48
CA TYR A 48 -13.25 -85.27 19.39
C TYR A 48 -13.84 -83.90 19.76
N ASP A 49 -14.45 -83.77 20.94
CA ASP A 49 -15.00 -82.48 21.41
C ASP A 49 -13.89 -81.43 21.59
N ARG A 50 -12.71 -81.85 22.05
CA ARG A 50 -11.51 -80.99 22.13
C ARG A 50 -11.02 -80.54 20.76
N LEU A 51 -11.03 -81.42 19.75
CA LEU A 51 -10.66 -81.07 18.37
C LEU A 51 -11.64 -80.06 17.78
N LEU A 52 -12.95 -80.24 18.00
CA LEU A 52 -13.97 -79.28 17.57
C LEU A 52 -13.79 -77.90 18.22
N ALA A 53 -13.53 -77.87 19.53
CA ALA A 53 -13.28 -76.62 20.24
C ALA A 53 -12.02 -75.90 19.71
N GLN A 54 -10.96 -76.64 19.39
CA GLN A 54 -9.74 -76.08 18.79
C GLN A 54 -9.96 -75.58 17.35
N LEU A 55 -10.79 -76.27 16.56
CA LEU A 55 -11.15 -75.86 15.21
C LEU A 55 -11.95 -74.54 15.23
N ALA A 56 -13.01 -74.45 16.05
CA ALA A 56 -13.81 -73.24 16.21
C ALA A 56 -12.95 -72.03 16.63
N GLN A 57 -11.95 -72.29 17.48
CA GLN A 57 -10.97 -71.31 17.91
C GLN A 57 -10.05 -70.81 16.79
N CYS A 58 -9.69 -71.67 15.82
CA CYS A 58 -8.92 -71.30 14.63
C CYS A 58 -9.79 -70.50 13.65
N GLU A 59 -11.04 -70.93 13.44
CA GLU A 59 -12.01 -70.21 12.60
C GLU A 59 -12.27 -68.78 13.14
N PHE A 60 -12.41 -68.64 14.46
CA PHE A 60 -12.55 -67.32 15.08
C PHE A 60 -11.32 -66.44 14.86
N ALA A 61 -10.10 -67.00 14.94
CA ALA A 61 -8.87 -66.24 14.70
C ALA A 61 -8.79 -65.73 13.25
N VAL A 62 -9.15 -66.58 12.28
CA VAL A 62 -9.18 -66.22 10.86
C VAL A 62 -10.21 -65.11 10.60
N THR A 63 -11.43 -65.25 11.11
CA THR A 63 -12.48 -64.24 10.94
C THR A 63 -12.12 -62.90 11.60
N LYS A 64 -11.51 -62.93 12.78
CA LYS A 64 -10.96 -61.73 13.43
C LYS A 64 -9.88 -61.05 12.57
N SER A 65 -8.95 -61.82 12.01
CA SER A 65 -7.89 -61.30 11.13
C SER A 65 -8.44 -60.69 9.85
N ASP A 66 -9.45 -61.32 9.22
CA ASP A 66 -10.12 -60.77 8.04
C ASP A 66 -10.83 -59.44 8.36
N PHE A 67 -11.54 -59.37 9.48
CA PHE A 67 -12.19 -58.15 9.93
C PHE A 67 -11.17 -57.03 10.20
N ALA A 68 -10.07 -57.33 10.91
CA ALA A 68 -9.00 -56.37 11.17
C ALA A 68 -8.37 -55.87 9.86
N THR A 69 -8.18 -56.75 8.87
CA THR A 69 -7.66 -56.38 7.55
C THR A 69 -8.61 -55.44 6.82
N LYS A 70 -9.93 -55.71 6.87
CA LYS A 70 -10.96 -54.83 6.28
C LYS A 70 -10.98 -53.46 6.95
N MET A 71 -10.94 -53.43 8.29
CA MET A 71 -10.87 -52.20 9.07
C MET A 71 -9.62 -51.39 8.70
N MET A 72 -8.44 -52.02 8.67
CA MET A 72 -7.19 -51.35 8.33
C MET A 72 -7.18 -50.78 6.91
N LYS A 73 -7.79 -51.48 5.93
CA LYS A 73 -7.98 -50.95 4.57
C LYS A 73 -8.88 -49.70 4.55
N GLN A 74 -9.92 -49.67 5.39
CA GLN A 74 -10.80 -48.52 5.49
C GLN A 74 -10.09 -47.34 6.15
N GLU A 75 -9.34 -47.58 7.23
CA GLU A 75 -8.52 -46.57 7.89
C GLU A 75 -7.48 -45.98 6.94
N LEU A 76 -6.82 -46.80 6.13
CA LEU A 76 -5.84 -46.32 5.14
C LEU A 76 -6.46 -45.32 4.15
N LYS A 77 -7.66 -45.62 3.63
CA LYS A 77 -8.40 -44.69 2.76
C LYS A 77 -8.79 -43.39 3.48
N ASN A 78 -9.15 -43.49 4.75
CA ASN A 78 -9.47 -42.32 5.57
C ASN A 78 -8.23 -41.43 5.75
N TYR A 79 -7.07 -42.02 6.04
CA TYR A 79 -5.81 -41.28 6.13
C TYR A 79 -5.40 -40.64 4.80
N GLU A 80 -5.61 -41.31 3.68
CA GLU A 80 -5.39 -40.74 2.34
C GLU A 80 -6.28 -39.50 2.11
N THR A 81 -7.57 -39.62 2.42
CA THR A 81 -8.53 -38.50 2.31
C THR A 81 -8.15 -37.31 3.23
N ILE A 82 -7.71 -37.59 4.46
CA ILE A 82 -7.26 -36.57 5.40
C ILE A 82 -5.98 -35.90 4.88
N SER A 83 -5.05 -36.67 4.31
CA SER A 83 -3.82 -36.14 3.71
C SER A 83 -4.14 -35.16 2.59
N ASP A 84 -5.01 -35.54 1.65
CA ASP A 84 -5.44 -34.70 0.53
C ASP A 84 -6.12 -33.40 1.03
N THR A 85 -6.94 -33.51 2.09
CA THR A 85 -7.62 -32.37 2.70
C THR A 85 -6.61 -31.39 3.32
N ILE A 86 -5.58 -31.92 4.00
CA ILE A 86 -4.51 -31.10 4.60
C ILE A 86 -3.68 -30.43 3.50
N GLU A 87 -3.32 -31.15 2.44
CA GLU A 87 -2.60 -30.58 1.30
C GLU A 87 -3.38 -29.44 0.63
N GLY A 88 -4.67 -29.64 0.35
CA GLY A 88 -5.54 -28.59 -0.16
C GLY A 88 -5.64 -27.39 0.78
N SER A 89 -5.75 -27.62 2.09
CA SER A 89 -5.78 -26.54 3.10
C SER A 89 -4.47 -25.75 3.13
N ILE A 90 -3.31 -26.42 3.01
CA ILE A 90 -2.00 -25.77 2.92
C ILE A 90 -1.92 -24.90 1.68
N GLU A 91 -2.44 -25.37 0.55
CA GLU A 91 -2.42 -24.62 -0.70
C GLU A 91 -3.30 -23.37 -0.67
N VAL A 92 -4.46 -23.46 -0.02
CA VAL A 92 -5.32 -22.29 0.26
C VAL A 92 -4.61 -21.30 1.17
N ALA A 93 -4.04 -21.75 2.28
CA ALA A 93 -3.31 -20.88 3.22
C ALA A 93 -2.11 -20.19 2.54
N LYS A 94 -1.39 -20.88 1.65
CA LYS A 94 -0.31 -20.28 0.85
C LYS A 94 -0.83 -19.15 -0.05
N ARG A 95 -1.96 -19.35 -0.72
CA ARG A 95 -2.60 -18.31 -1.54
C ARG A 95 -3.04 -17.11 -0.71
N GLU A 96 -3.65 -17.34 0.46
CA GLU A 96 -4.07 -16.27 1.37
C GLU A 96 -2.89 -15.45 1.90
N ILE A 97 -1.76 -16.11 2.20
CA ILE A 97 -0.52 -15.44 2.60
C ILE A 97 -0.01 -14.54 1.47
N GLU A 98 -0.02 -15.01 0.23
CA GLU A 98 0.46 -14.22 -0.90
C GLU A 98 -0.43 -13.00 -1.16
N ALA A 99 -1.76 -13.18 -1.14
CA ALA A 99 -2.71 -12.08 -1.22
C ALA A 99 -2.51 -11.06 -0.08
N SER A 100 -2.33 -11.54 1.16
CA SER A 100 -2.09 -10.67 2.32
C SER A 100 -0.77 -9.89 2.22
N LYS A 101 0.26 -10.43 1.56
CA LYS A 101 1.50 -9.70 1.29
C LYS A 101 1.28 -8.56 0.30
N GLU A 102 0.53 -8.81 -0.78
CA GLU A 102 0.19 -7.78 -1.77
C GLU A 102 -0.60 -6.64 -1.10
N ASP A 103 -1.61 -6.99 -0.32
CA ASP A 103 -2.40 -6.03 0.46
C ASP A 103 -1.54 -5.22 1.43
N LEU A 104 -0.56 -5.86 2.09
CA LEU A 104 0.38 -5.18 2.96
C LEU A 104 1.25 -4.16 2.21
N ILE A 105 1.69 -4.48 0.99
CA ILE A 105 2.47 -3.56 0.16
C ILE A 105 1.60 -2.37 -0.26
N LEU A 106 0.37 -2.60 -0.68
CA LEU A 106 -0.59 -1.55 -1.03
C LEU A 106 -0.89 -0.65 0.18
N ALA A 107 -1.16 -1.23 1.34
CA ALA A 107 -1.42 -0.50 2.58
C ALA A 107 -0.21 0.37 3.00
N LYS A 108 1.02 -0.15 2.86
CA LYS A 108 2.25 0.63 3.11
C LYS A 108 2.37 1.81 2.14
N LYS A 109 2.07 1.60 0.85
CA LYS A 109 2.08 2.67 -0.16
C LYS A 109 1.05 3.75 0.16
N ILE A 110 -0.18 3.36 0.49
CA ILE A 110 -1.24 4.31 0.89
C ILE A 110 -0.82 5.09 2.12
N ARG A 111 -0.24 4.43 3.14
CA ARG A 111 0.26 5.11 4.33
C ARG A 111 1.35 6.13 4.02
N LYS A 112 2.31 5.77 3.16
CA LYS A 112 3.37 6.69 2.71
C LYS A 112 2.77 7.92 2.02
N ASN A 113 1.87 7.70 1.06
CA ASN A 113 1.21 8.80 0.34
C ASN A 113 0.42 9.69 1.31
N ARG A 114 -0.30 9.11 2.28
CA ARG A 114 -1.02 9.88 3.31
C ARG A 114 -0.08 10.75 4.15
N MET A 115 1.09 10.23 4.53
CA MET A 115 2.09 11.01 5.26
C MET A 115 2.64 12.17 4.42
N GLU A 116 2.85 11.97 3.12
CA GLU A 116 3.28 13.02 2.19
C GLU A 116 2.20 14.10 2.04
N TYR A 117 0.93 13.72 1.90
CA TYR A 117 -0.19 14.67 1.88
C TYR A 117 -0.31 15.44 3.19
N ASP A 118 -0.21 14.78 4.34
CA ASP A 118 -0.27 15.45 5.64
C ASP A 118 0.90 16.43 5.83
N ALA A 119 2.10 16.09 5.33
CA ALA A 119 3.26 16.98 5.36
C ALA A 119 3.04 18.22 4.47
N LEU A 120 2.57 18.04 3.23
CA LEU A 120 2.23 19.14 2.33
C LEU A 120 1.10 20.00 2.88
N ALA A 121 0.06 19.40 3.45
CA ALA A 121 -1.05 20.12 4.06
C ALA A 121 -0.60 21.00 5.22
N LYS A 122 0.35 20.53 6.05
CA LYS A 122 0.96 21.36 7.11
C LYS A 122 1.69 22.57 6.55
N VAL A 123 2.47 22.40 5.47
CA VAL A 123 3.17 23.50 4.80
C VAL A 123 2.18 24.49 4.20
N ILE A 124 1.12 24.01 3.54
CA ILE A 124 0.07 24.85 2.96
C ILE A 124 -0.68 25.63 4.05
N ASN A 125 -1.02 24.99 5.17
CA ASN A 125 -1.71 25.64 6.29
C ASN A 125 -0.83 26.67 7.03
N ALA A 126 0.49 26.61 6.89
CA ALA A 126 1.38 27.63 7.43
C ALA A 126 1.37 28.92 6.59
N GLN A 127 0.94 28.84 5.32
CA GLN A 127 0.77 30.01 4.46
C GLN A 127 -0.56 30.71 4.77
N PRO A 128 -0.63 32.05 4.60
CA PRO A 128 -1.86 32.79 4.85
C PRO A 128 -2.97 32.34 3.91
N ASP A 129 -4.21 32.45 4.40
CA ASP A 129 -5.39 32.09 3.61
C ASP A 129 -5.40 32.88 2.30
N ARG A 130 -5.53 32.13 1.20
CA ARG A 130 -5.50 32.67 -0.16
C ARG A 130 -6.54 33.77 -0.34
N LYS A 131 -7.74 33.59 0.23
CA LYS A 131 -8.84 34.58 0.13
C LYS A 131 -8.50 35.91 0.79
N LYS A 132 -7.90 35.87 1.99
CA LYS A 132 -7.48 37.08 2.71
C LYS A 132 -6.38 37.82 1.95
N THR A 133 -5.43 37.07 1.39
CA THR A 133 -4.32 37.64 0.61
C THR A 133 -4.82 38.28 -0.68
N THR A 134 -5.80 37.68 -1.37
CA THR A 134 -6.41 38.25 -2.58
C THR A 134 -7.22 39.51 -2.26
N GLU A 135 -7.99 39.53 -1.17
CA GLU A 135 -8.73 40.72 -0.75
C GLU A 135 -7.79 41.89 -0.39
N GLN A 136 -6.68 41.60 0.29
CA GLN A 136 -5.65 42.61 0.57
C GLN A 136 -5.02 43.13 -0.72
N LEU A 137 -4.70 42.25 -1.68
CA LEU A 137 -4.20 42.64 -3.00
C LEU A 137 -5.17 43.56 -3.73
N ASP A 138 -6.46 43.22 -3.75
CA ASP A 138 -7.49 44.03 -4.41
C ASP A 138 -7.62 45.42 -3.76
N ASN A 139 -7.56 45.50 -2.43
CA ASN A 139 -7.59 46.77 -1.71
C ASN A 139 -6.34 47.61 -1.98
N LEU A 140 -5.15 47.03 -1.90
CA LEU A 140 -3.90 47.71 -2.24
C LEU A 140 -3.90 48.21 -3.69
N THR A 141 -4.45 47.42 -4.62
CA THR A 141 -4.55 47.82 -6.03
C THR A 141 -5.48 49.03 -6.21
N LYS A 142 -6.60 49.07 -5.48
CA LYS A 142 -7.49 50.24 -5.47
C LYS A 142 -6.80 51.46 -4.89
N GLU A 143 -6.12 51.32 -3.75
CA GLU A 143 -5.37 52.44 -3.14
C GLU A 143 -4.28 52.97 -4.08
N LEU A 144 -3.58 52.09 -4.78
CA LEU A 144 -2.54 52.46 -5.75
C LEU A 144 -3.15 53.28 -6.90
N ASN A 145 -4.27 52.81 -7.47
CA ASN A 145 -4.99 53.54 -8.51
C ASN A 145 -5.46 54.93 -8.03
N GLU A 146 -5.98 55.03 -6.80
CA GLU A 146 -6.39 56.32 -6.21
C GLU A 146 -5.19 57.27 -6.00
N LEU A 147 -4.05 56.73 -5.58
CA LEU A 147 -2.80 57.48 -5.42
C LEU A 147 -2.25 57.96 -6.76
N GLU A 148 -2.30 57.13 -7.80
CA GLU A 148 -1.94 57.53 -9.16
C GLU A 148 -2.84 58.64 -9.69
N GLU A 149 -4.16 58.54 -9.45
CA GLU A 149 -5.09 59.59 -9.87
C GLU A 149 -4.80 60.91 -9.12
N LYS A 150 -4.59 60.85 -7.80
CA LYS A 150 -4.20 62.03 -7.01
C LYS A 150 -2.88 62.63 -7.48
N LYS A 151 -1.89 61.80 -7.80
CA LYS A 151 -0.60 62.24 -8.37
C LYS A 151 -0.82 62.94 -9.70
N ALA A 152 -1.60 62.36 -10.61
CA ALA A 152 -1.91 62.96 -11.90
C ALA A 152 -2.66 64.29 -11.77
N GLN A 153 -3.61 64.38 -10.82
CA GLN A 153 -4.32 65.62 -10.53
C GLN A 153 -3.39 66.71 -9.97
N LEU A 154 -2.49 66.36 -9.05
CA LEU A 154 -1.49 67.28 -8.50
C LEU A 154 -0.51 67.75 -9.57
N GLN A 155 -0.06 66.85 -10.44
CA GLN A 155 0.83 67.18 -11.55
C GLN A 155 0.15 68.21 -12.48
N ARG A 156 -1.09 67.96 -12.89
CA ARG A 156 -1.88 68.92 -13.69
C ARG A 156 -1.99 70.29 -13.02
N LYS A 157 -2.27 70.34 -11.71
CA LYS A 157 -2.34 71.61 -10.95
C LYS A 157 -1.00 72.32 -10.90
N LEU A 158 0.09 71.58 -10.77
CA LEU A 158 1.45 72.11 -10.77
C LEU A 158 1.79 72.71 -12.14
N ASP A 159 1.46 72.01 -13.21
CA ASP A 159 1.68 72.48 -14.59
C ASP A 159 0.84 73.72 -14.92
N THR A 160 -0.42 73.78 -14.47
CA THR A 160 -1.24 75.01 -14.57
C THR A 160 -0.56 76.17 -13.84
N ARG A 161 -0.09 75.97 -12.59
CA ARG A 161 0.61 77.03 -11.84
C ARG A 161 1.92 77.45 -12.48
N LYS A 162 2.67 76.52 -13.07
CA LYS A 162 3.86 76.84 -13.88
C LYS A 162 3.49 77.73 -15.05
N ASN A 163 2.42 77.41 -15.77
CA ASN A 163 1.92 78.23 -16.87
C ASN A 163 1.46 79.62 -16.40
N ASP A 164 0.71 79.70 -15.31
CA ASP A 164 0.27 80.98 -14.71
C ASP A 164 1.49 81.83 -14.31
N PHE A 165 2.51 81.22 -13.71
CA PHE A 165 3.75 81.90 -13.34
C PHE A 165 4.56 82.36 -14.56
N LEU A 166 4.61 81.56 -15.63
CA LEU A 166 5.24 81.94 -16.90
C LEU A 166 4.52 83.15 -17.53
N VAL A 167 3.19 83.16 -17.50
CA VAL A 167 2.40 84.31 -17.97
C VAL A 167 2.70 85.55 -17.12
N LEU A 168 2.69 85.43 -15.78
CA LEU A 168 3.03 86.53 -14.89
C LEU A 168 4.45 87.05 -15.16
N MET A 169 5.44 86.17 -15.30
CA MET A 169 6.82 86.53 -15.63
C MET A 169 6.92 87.25 -16.97
N ARG A 170 6.16 86.81 -17.98
CA ARG A 170 6.09 87.49 -19.28
C ARG A 170 5.48 88.88 -19.15
N SER A 171 4.39 89.03 -18.40
CA SER A 171 3.78 90.33 -18.13
C SER A 171 4.68 91.26 -17.33
N ILE A 172 5.45 90.74 -16.37
CA ILE A 172 6.47 91.53 -15.65
C ILE A 172 7.55 92.00 -16.62
N LYS A 173 8.09 91.11 -17.47
CA LYS A 173 9.08 91.49 -18.50
C LYS A 173 8.53 92.52 -19.48
N GLU A 174 7.27 92.40 -19.88
CA GLU A 174 6.60 93.35 -20.78
C GLU A 174 6.36 94.71 -20.10
N LEU A 175 5.99 94.72 -18.81
CA LEU A 175 5.89 95.95 -18.02
C LEU A 175 7.27 96.58 -17.76
N GLN A 176 8.31 95.77 -17.53
CA GLN A 176 9.70 96.25 -17.45
C GLN A 176 10.15 96.85 -18.79
N SER A 177 9.87 96.18 -19.91
CA SER A 177 10.12 96.72 -21.26
C SER A 177 9.39 98.03 -21.51
N ASN A 178 8.13 98.16 -21.09
CA ASN A 178 7.36 99.40 -21.22
C ASN A 178 7.85 100.51 -20.26
N LEU A 179 8.44 100.14 -19.11
CA LEU A 179 9.06 101.07 -18.17
C LEU A 179 10.43 101.53 -18.68
N ASP A 180 11.24 100.63 -19.24
CA ASP A 180 12.49 100.94 -19.93
C ASP A 180 12.22 101.79 -21.19
N ASP A 181 11.11 101.57 -21.91
CA ASP A 181 10.66 102.46 -23.00
C ASP A 181 10.23 103.87 -22.52
N SER A 182 10.02 104.07 -21.21
CA SER A 182 9.71 105.37 -20.61
C SER A 182 10.93 106.09 -20.01
N SER A 183 12.08 105.43 -19.97
CA SER A 183 13.38 106.02 -19.65
C SER A 183 14.39 105.55 -20.67
N SER A 184 14.47 106.31 -21.76
CA SER A 184 15.55 106.36 -22.76
C SER A 184 16.62 105.28 -22.66
N ASP A 185 16.71 104.48 -23.73
CA ASP A 185 17.94 103.93 -24.32
C ASP A 185 18.96 103.35 -23.33
N GLU A 186 19.03 102.01 -23.23
CA GLU A 186 20.17 101.24 -23.78
C GLU A 186 20.22 99.78 -23.30
N GLU A 187 20.74 98.96 -24.21
CA GLU A 187 21.43 97.69 -24.02
C GLU A 187 20.62 96.41 -23.75
N GLY A 188 20.55 95.60 -24.80
CA GLY A 188 20.15 94.21 -24.73
C GLY A 188 21.14 93.33 -23.98
N ASN A 189 20.59 92.29 -23.36
CA ASN A 189 21.29 91.02 -23.27
C ASN A 189 20.27 89.87 -23.27
N ASP A 190 20.27 89.12 -24.37
CA ASP A 190 19.56 87.85 -24.54
C ASP A 190 20.21 86.80 -23.61
N GLU A 191 19.64 86.60 -22.42
CA GLU A 191 19.90 85.38 -21.64
C GLU A 191 18.82 84.34 -21.93
N LYS A 192 19.20 83.37 -22.76
CA LYS A 192 18.57 82.06 -22.93
C LYS A 192 18.28 81.43 -21.56
N MET A 193 17.01 81.35 -21.20
CA MET A 193 16.53 80.40 -20.21
C MET A 193 16.44 79.02 -20.87
N SER A 194 17.44 78.17 -20.65
CA SER A 194 17.34 76.74 -20.92
C SER A 194 16.46 76.10 -19.86
N MET A 195 15.26 75.66 -20.24
CA MET A 195 14.54 74.63 -19.50
C MET A 195 15.22 73.30 -19.86
N ASP A 196 16.00 72.78 -18.93
CA ASP A 196 16.43 71.38 -18.96
C ASP A 196 15.19 70.52 -18.67
N ASP A 197 14.52 70.10 -19.75
CA ASP A 197 13.77 68.85 -19.78
C ASP A 197 14.82 67.73 -19.96
N ASP A 198 15.13 66.99 -18.90
CA ASP A 198 15.67 65.62 -19.00
C ASP A 198 15.80 64.99 -17.60
N ASP A 199 14.84 64.12 -17.25
CA ASP A 199 15.11 62.74 -16.80
C ASP A 199 13.79 62.08 -16.37
N GLU A 200 12.99 61.71 -17.37
CA GLU A 200 11.93 60.72 -17.21
C GLU A 200 12.60 59.33 -17.08
N LYS A 201 13.04 58.99 -15.87
CA LYS A 201 13.42 57.61 -15.56
C LYS A 201 12.19 56.74 -15.62
N VAL A 202 12.02 56.07 -16.75
CA VAL A 202 11.13 54.92 -16.93
C VAL A 202 11.50 53.90 -15.84
N PHE A 203 10.67 53.83 -14.80
CA PHE A 203 10.69 52.71 -13.87
C PHE A 203 10.11 51.52 -14.64
N GLU A 204 10.98 50.64 -15.12
CA GLU A 204 10.56 49.31 -15.58
C GLU A 204 9.83 48.63 -14.42
N ILE A 205 8.52 48.50 -14.57
CA ILE A 205 7.72 47.63 -13.72
C ILE A 205 8.16 46.21 -14.05
N TYR A 206 9.00 45.63 -13.18
CA TYR A 206 9.26 44.20 -13.20
C TYR A 206 7.93 43.47 -12.92
N VAL A 207 7.31 42.95 -13.98
CA VAL A 207 6.19 42.02 -13.86
C VAL A 207 6.79 40.64 -13.62
N PRO A 208 6.62 40.02 -12.44
CA PRO A 208 7.06 38.64 -12.25
C PRO A 208 6.21 37.77 -13.16
N THR A 209 6.82 37.14 -14.16
CA THR A 209 6.18 36.08 -14.92
C THR A 209 5.80 34.97 -13.95
N SER A 210 4.49 34.81 -13.72
CA SER A 210 3.94 33.69 -12.94
C SER A 210 4.42 32.37 -13.57
N PRO A 211 4.95 31.42 -12.80
CA PRO A 211 5.32 30.12 -13.34
C PRO A 211 4.04 29.43 -13.82
N VAL A 212 3.98 29.15 -15.12
CA VAL A 212 2.99 28.25 -15.69
C VAL A 212 3.26 26.87 -15.09
N TYR A 213 2.49 26.49 -14.07
CA TYR A 213 2.42 25.10 -13.62
C TYR A 213 1.69 24.31 -14.72
N GLY A 214 2.46 23.85 -15.70
CA GLY A 214 2.06 22.78 -16.60
C GLY A 214 1.99 21.49 -15.80
N GLY A 215 0.82 21.22 -15.22
CA GLY A 215 0.45 19.91 -14.72
C GLY A 215 -0.14 19.09 -15.85
N GLU A 216 0.71 18.41 -16.62
CA GLU A 216 0.28 17.24 -17.36
C GLU A 216 -0.17 16.19 -16.35
N ILE A 217 -1.47 15.93 -16.34
CA ILE A 217 -2.07 14.79 -15.66
C ILE A 217 -1.86 13.60 -16.61
N ILE A 218 -0.98 12.68 -16.22
CA ILE A 218 -1.01 11.28 -16.65
C ILE A 218 -1.56 10.46 -15.49
#